data_AF-A0A2D5HH07-F1
#
_entry.id   AF-A0A2D5HH07-F1
#
_cell.length_a   1.000
_cell.length_b   1.000
_cell.length_c   1.000
_cell.angle_alpha   90.00
_cell.angle_beta   90.00
_cell.angle_gamma   90.00
#
_symmetry.space_group_name_H-M   'P 1'
#
loop_
_entity.id
_entity.type
_entity.pdbx_description
1 polymer ?
#
loop_
_entity_poly.entity_id
_entity_poly.type
_entity_poly.pdbx_seq_one_letter_code
_entity_poly.pdbx_strand_id
1 'polypeptide(L)'
;MSSEDDTATATAPRKTYFRRSNQPKLAPDAAMRQGRVTKLALDAFGGKDAAIAYLNIDSASLGGRPLDIATASAEGLSRVERDLSAMR
;
A
#
# COMPACT_ATOMS: atom_id res chain seq x y z
N MET A 1 -8.41 32.62 -26.57
CA MET A 1 -7.11 31.93 -26.39
C MET A 1 -6.82 32.00 -24.91
N SER A 2 -7.31 31.04 -24.10
CA SER A 2 -6.80 29.66 -23.99
C SER A 2 -5.31 29.64 -23.71
N SER A 3 -4.76 28.96 -22.71
CA SER A 3 -5.25 28.19 -21.57
C SER A 3 -3.96 27.62 -21.01
N GLU A 4 -3.47 28.02 -19.84
CA GLU A 4 -2.42 27.26 -19.15
C GLU A 4 -2.73 27.25 -17.65
N ASP A 5 -3.62 26.32 -17.32
CA ASP A 5 -3.70 25.67 -16.02
C ASP A 5 -2.36 24.96 -15.77
N ASP A 6 -1.54 25.50 -14.87
CA ASP A 6 -0.46 24.76 -14.25
C ASP A 6 -0.44 25.08 -12.76
N THR A 7 -1.43 24.55 -12.04
CA THR A 7 -1.38 24.52 -10.58
C THR A 7 -1.07 23.10 -10.12
N ALA A 8 0.24 22.89 -9.97
CA ALA A 8 0.87 21.80 -9.26
C ALA A 8 0.02 21.33 -8.06
N THR A 9 -0.58 20.15 -8.16
CA THR A 9 -1.30 19.52 -7.05
C THR A 9 -0.29 18.84 -6.13
N ALA A 10 0.38 19.64 -5.29
CA ALA A 10 1.21 19.17 -4.19
C ALA A 10 0.30 18.51 -3.13
N THR A 11 0.14 17.19 -3.20
CA THR A 11 -0.62 16.44 -2.19
C THR A 11 0.24 16.26 -0.94
N ALA A 12 -0.09 17.02 0.11
CA ALA A 12 0.59 17.02 1.40
C ALA A 12 0.79 15.60 2.00
N PRO A 13 1.89 15.36 2.75
CA PRO A 13 2.14 14.06 3.37
C PRO A 13 1.13 13.84 4.51
N ARG A 14 0.03 13.13 4.19
CA ARG A 14 -0.96 12.70 5.17
C ARG A 14 -0.29 11.69 6.10
N LYS A 15 0.02 12.14 7.31
CA LYS A 15 0.57 11.33 8.42
C LYS A 15 -0.19 10.00 8.53
N THR A 16 0.45 8.94 8.06
CA THR A 16 -0.12 7.61 7.93
C THR A 16 -0.08 6.90 9.28
N TYR A 17 -1.13 7.13 10.05
CA TYR A 17 -1.43 6.28 11.20
C TYR A 17 -1.69 4.86 10.69
N PHE A 18 -0.94 3.89 11.23
CA PHE A 18 -1.30 2.48 11.16
C PHE A 18 -2.71 2.33 11.71
N ARG A 19 -3.72 2.26 10.84
CA ARG A 19 -5.08 2.00 11.25
C ARG A 19 -5.15 0.52 11.62
N ARG A 20 -5.18 0.24 12.92
CA ARG A 20 -5.69 -1.05 13.41
C ARG A 20 -7.09 -1.19 12.83
N SER A 21 -7.30 -2.19 11.98
CA SER A 21 -8.62 -2.55 11.48
C SER A 21 -9.54 -2.75 12.67
N ASN A 22 -10.70 -2.09 12.67
CA ASN A 22 -11.73 -2.17 13.72
C ASN A 22 -12.45 -3.55 13.74
N GLN A 23 -11.84 -4.57 13.15
CA GLN A 23 -12.28 -5.96 13.18
C GLN A 23 -11.84 -6.62 14.49
N PRO A 24 -12.61 -7.61 14.99
CA PRO A 24 -12.23 -8.38 16.17
C PRO A 24 -10.80 -8.89 16.00
N LYS A 25 -9.98 -8.77 17.05
CA LYS A 25 -8.54 -9.13 17.14
C LYS A 25 -8.01 -9.76 15.85
N LEU A 26 -7.18 -9.00 15.12
CA LEU A 26 -6.47 -9.43 13.90
C LEU A 26 -6.23 -10.95 13.97
N ALA A 27 -7.01 -11.72 13.20
CA ALA A 27 -6.82 -13.16 13.15
C ALA A 27 -5.33 -13.42 12.85
N PRO A 28 -4.69 -14.45 13.43
CA PRO A 28 -3.26 -14.73 13.23
C PRO A 28 -2.83 -14.59 11.77
N ASP A 29 -3.69 -15.01 10.85
CA ASP A 29 -3.56 -14.89 9.41
C ASP A 29 -3.33 -13.46 8.89
N ALA A 30 -4.04 -12.46 9.43
CA ALA A 30 -3.91 -11.07 8.99
C ALA A 30 -2.58 -10.46 9.44
N ALA A 31 -2.08 -10.81 10.63
CA ALA A 31 -0.75 -10.42 11.07
C ALA A 31 0.34 -11.07 10.20
N MET A 32 0.18 -12.35 9.85
CA MET A 32 1.07 -13.05 8.92
C MET A 32 1.09 -12.39 7.54
N ARG A 33 -0.08 -12.02 6.99
CA ARG A 33 -0.19 -11.32 5.70
C ARG A 33 0.46 -9.93 5.76
N GLN A 34 0.28 -9.19 6.86
CA GLN A 34 0.92 -7.88 7.04
C GLN A 34 2.45 -7.99 7.07
N GLY A 35 2.99 -8.98 7.80
CA GLY A 35 4.43 -9.24 7.81
C GLY A 35 4.95 -9.62 6.43
N ARG A 36 4.21 -10.47 5.71
CA ARG A 36 4.58 -10.93 4.36
C ARG A 36 4.59 -9.79 3.34
N VAL A 37 3.53 -8.98 3.29
CA VAL A 37 3.47 -7.83 2.36
C VAL A 37 4.53 -6.77 2.69
N THR A 38 4.82 -6.56 3.98
CA THR A 38 5.88 -5.62 4.41
C THR A 38 7.25 -6.09 3.93
N LYS A 39 7.57 -7.38 4.13
CA LYS A 39 8.83 -7.95 3.66
C LYS A 39 8.96 -7.84 2.14
N LEU A 40 7.92 -8.19 1.39
CA LEU A 40 7.91 -8.11 -0.06
C LEU A 40 8.14 -6.69 -0.58
N ALA A 41 7.48 -5.70 0.02
CA ALA A 41 7.70 -4.30 -0.37
C ALA A 41 9.14 -3.85 -0.07
N LEU A 42 9.71 -4.25 1.07
CA LEU A 42 11.12 -3.96 1.39
C LEU A 42 12.08 -4.60 0.38
N ASP A 43 11.83 -5.85 0.01
CA ASP A 43 12.64 -6.59 -0.96
C ASP A 43 12.52 -5.99 -2.38
N ALA A 44 11.35 -5.47 -2.75
CA ALA A 44 11.10 -4.86 -4.06
C ALA A 44 11.71 -3.46 -4.19
N PHE A 45 11.55 -2.61 -3.16
CA PHE A 45 12.01 -1.21 -3.21
C PHE A 45 13.43 -1.00 -2.65
N GLY A 46 14.03 -2.01 -2.00
CA GLY A 46 15.38 -1.95 -1.42
C GLY A 46 15.52 -0.96 -0.25
N GLY A 47 14.43 -0.32 0.18
CA GLY A 47 14.44 0.77 1.16
C GLY A 47 13.13 0.85 1.94
N LYS A 48 13.26 1.11 3.24
CA LYS A 48 12.13 1.14 4.18
C LYS A 48 11.12 2.24 3.84
N ASP A 49 11.58 3.44 3.52
CA ASP A 49 10.69 4.57 3.30
C ASP A 49 9.86 4.41 2.03
N ALA A 50 10.48 3.94 0.94
CA ALA A 50 9.79 3.65 -0.32
C ALA A 50 8.76 2.52 -0.16
N ALA A 51 9.13 1.44 0.56
CA ALA A 51 8.20 0.35 0.87
C ALA A 51 7.00 0.83 1.70
N ILE A 52 7.24 1.63 2.75
CA ILE A 52 6.18 2.19 3.59
C ILE A 52 5.29 3.13 2.77
N ALA A 53 5.88 3.96 1.90
CA ALA A 53 5.12 4.85 1.04
C ALA A 53 4.18 4.06 0.12
N TYR A 54 4.69 3.05 -0.59
CA TYR A 54 3.89 2.17 -1.44
C TYR A 54 2.75 1.49 -0.66
N LEU A 55 3.04 0.89 0.50
CA LEU A 55 2.04 0.15 1.27
C LEU A 55 0.89 1.04 1.78
N ASN A 56 1.14 2.33 1.97
CA ASN A 56 0.18 3.27 2.55
C ASN A 56 -0.43 4.25 1.55
N ILE A 57 0.09 4.34 0.32
CA ILE A 57 -0.48 5.18 -0.73
C ILE A 57 -1.66 4.47 -1.38
N ASP A 58 -2.70 5.22 -1.75
CA ASP A 58 -3.79 4.66 -2.53
C ASP A 58 -3.27 4.31 -3.92
N SER A 59 -3.33 3.02 -4.25
CA SER A 59 -2.98 2.55 -5.59
C SER A 59 -4.25 2.40 -6.41
N ALA A 60 -4.33 3.18 -7.49
CA ALA A 60 -5.44 3.08 -8.44
C ALA A 60 -5.48 1.70 -9.13
N SER A 61 -4.33 1.04 -9.32
CA SER A 61 -4.25 -0.31 -9.92
C SER A 61 -4.87 -1.38 -9.02
N LEU A 62 -4.75 -1.20 -7.69
CA LEU A 62 -5.27 -2.13 -6.70
C LEU A 62 -6.67 -1.75 -6.19
N GLY A 63 -7.13 -0.52 -6.48
CA GLY A 63 -8.41 0.00 -6.01
C GLY A 63 -8.40 0.41 -4.54
N GLY A 64 -7.22 0.75 -4.00
CA GLY A 64 -7.05 1.15 -2.61
C GLY A 64 -5.61 0.97 -2.12
N ARG A 65 -5.43 0.99 -0.80
CA ARG A 65 -4.12 0.86 -0.16
C ARG A 65 -3.62 -0.58 -0.21
N PRO A 66 -2.38 -0.83 -0.67
CA PRO A 66 -1.84 -2.19 -0.74
C PRO A 66 -1.84 -2.90 0.62
N LEU A 67 -1.55 -2.21 1.72
CA LEU A 67 -1.55 -2.82 3.05
C LEU A 67 -2.95 -3.27 3.50
N ASP A 68 -3.97 -2.46 3.24
CA ASP A 68 -5.35 -2.80 3.60
C ASP A 68 -5.85 -3.98 2.76
N ILE A 69 -5.54 -3.98 1.46
CA ILE A 69 -5.92 -5.05 0.53
C ILE A 69 -5.22 -6.37 0.91
N ALA A 70 -3.92 -6.34 1.18
CA ALA A 70 -3.15 -7.51 1.55
C ALA A 70 -3.57 -8.13 2.88
N THR A 71 -3.96 -7.31 3.85
CA THR A 71 -4.37 -7.78 5.18
C THR A 71 -5.82 -8.28 5.21
N ALA A 72 -6.69 -7.72 4.36
CA ALA A 72 -8.09 -8.11 4.26
C ALA A 72 -8.30 -9.56 3.79
N SER A 73 -7.45 -10.08 2.90
CA SER A 73 -7.58 -11.45 2.40
C SER A 73 -6.29 -12.00 1.78
N ALA A 74 -6.22 -13.33 1.65
CA ALA A 74 -5.12 -13.97 0.91
C ALA A 74 -5.12 -13.58 -0.58
N GLU A 75 -6.30 -13.40 -1.19
CA GLU A 75 -6.41 -12.96 -2.57
C GLU A 75 -5.88 -11.53 -2.76
N GLY A 76 -6.20 -10.64 -1.81
CA GLY A 76 -5.65 -9.29 -1.79
C GLY A 76 -4.13 -9.28 -1.67
N LEU A 77 -3.55 -10.17 -0.85
CA LEU A 77 -2.10 -10.33 -0.78
C LEU A 77 -1.52 -10.73 -2.14
N SER A 78 -2.11 -11.70 -2.84
CA SER A 78 -1.65 -12.13 -4.16
C SER A 78 -1.83 -11.06 -5.26
N ARG A 79 -2.76 -10.12 -5.10
CA ARG A 79 -2.87 -8.96 -6.00
C ARG A 79 -1.71 -7.98 -5.77
N VAL A 80 -1.40 -7.67 -4.52
CA VAL A 80 -0.26 -6.81 -4.17
C VAL A 80 1.08 -7.44 -4.55
N GLU A 81 1.23 -8.75 -4.37
CA GLU A 81 2.41 -9.50 -4.85
C GLU A 81 2.63 -9.35 -6.35
N ARG A 82 1.56 -9.40 -7.16
CA ARG A 82 1.63 -9.21 -8.62
C ARG A 82 1.99 -7.77 -8.99
N ASP A 83 1.41 -6.78 -8.31
CA ASP A 83 1.69 -5.37 -8.53
C ASP A 83 3.17 -5.04 -8.20
N LEU A 84 3.67 -5.53 -7.06
CA LEU A 84 5.09 -5.43 -6.68
C LEU A 84 6.03 -6.12 -7.68
N SER A 85 5.63 -7.30 -8.19
CA SER A 85 6.43 -8.02 -9.18
C SER A 85 6.48 -7.30 -10.54
N ALA A 86 5.47 -6.51 -10.87
CA ALA A 86 5.44 -5.71 -12.09
C ALA A 86 6.24 -4.40 -11.97
N MET A 87 6.53 -3.94 -10.76
CA MET A 87 7.32 -2.73 -10.48
C MET A 87 8.83 -2.99 -10.32
N ARG A 88 9.23 -4.25 -10.16
CA ARG A 88 10.63 -4.68 -10.08
C ARG A 88 11.25 -4.78 -11.47
#